data_AF-A0A653REQ3-F1
#
_entry.id   AF-A0A653REQ3-F1
#
_cell.length_a   1.000
_cell.length_b   1.000
_cell.length_c   1.000
_cell.angle_alpha   90.00
_cell.angle_beta   90.00
_cell.angle_gamma   90.00
#
_symmetry.space_group_name_H-M   'P 1'
#
loop_
_entity.id
_entity.type
_entity.pdbx_description
1 polymer ?
#
loop_
_entity_poly.entity_id
_entity_poly.type
_entity_poly.pdbx_seq_one_letter_code
_entity_poly.pdbx_strand_id
1 'polypeptide(L)'
;MRFSKDSFVKNPIITVLGAGLLIVCLITCIQWVSGEIREEREIVALENDANKKLEKVGYGMSEDEVVSVLGKVHSSTQYEIDEKLYKILTYAIEEKSTYHLRIILVDGRVDSKELVHS
;
A
#
# COMPACT_ATOMS: atom_id res chain seq x y z
N MET A 1 5.42 -53.62 -45.49
CA MET A 1 6.54 -53.74 -44.54
C MET A 1 7.11 -52.34 -44.27
N ARG A 2 7.15 -51.99 -42.97
CA ARG A 2 8.06 -51.06 -42.27
C ARG A 2 8.25 -49.63 -42.79
N PHE A 3 7.49 -48.71 -42.18
CA PHE A 3 7.96 -47.35 -41.90
C PHE A 3 9.24 -47.43 -41.05
N SER A 4 10.33 -46.87 -41.56
CA SER A 4 11.56 -46.65 -40.81
C SER A 4 11.30 -45.56 -39.76
N LYS A 5 11.19 -46.01 -38.52
CA LYS A 5 11.77 -45.32 -37.36
C LYS A 5 13.22 -45.05 -37.73
N ASP A 6 13.66 -43.80 -37.75
CA ASP A 6 14.98 -43.46 -37.22
C ASP A 6 15.20 -41.95 -37.10
N SER A 7 15.90 -41.60 -36.02
CA SER A 7 16.59 -40.33 -35.78
C SER A 7 15.77 -39.13 -35.30
N PHE A 8 15.08 -39.28 -34.16
CA PHE A 8 14.61 -38.14 -33.36
C PHE A 8 15.47 -37.89 -32.12
N VAL A 9 16.79 -38.16 -32.15
CA VAL A 9 17.67 -37.75 -31.04
C VAL A 9 19.09 -37.52 -31.55
N LYS A 10 19.42 -36.30 -31.99
CA LYS A 10 20.82 -35.86 -32.16
C LYS A 10 20.96 -34.38 -31.85
N ASN A 11 20.76 -34.01 -30.58
CA ASN A 11 21.63 -33.07 -29.86
C ASN A 11 21.08 -32.85 -28.44
N PRO A 12 21.53 -33.63 -27.43
CA PRO A 12 21.06 -33.48 -26.05
C PRO A 12 21.29 -32.07 -25.51
N ILE A 13 22.29 -31.35 -26.02
CA ILE A 13 22.65 -29.99 -25.64
C ILE A 13 21.54 -28.97 -26.00
N ILE A 14 20.87 -29.12 -27.15
CA ILE A 14 19.84 -28.17 -27.61
C ILE A 14 18.55 -28.34 -26.80
N THR A 15 18.18 -29.59 -26.49
CA THR A 15 17.04 -29.88 -25.60
C THR A 15 17.28 -29.42 -24.16
N VAL A 16 18.50 -29.50 -23.65
CA VAL A 16 18.84 -29.02 -22.29
C VAL A 16 18.89 -27.48 -22.24
N LEU A 17 19.42 -26.81 -23.27
CA LEU A 17 19.39 -25.35 -23.39
C LEU A 17 17.96 -24.81 -23.54
N GLY A 18 17.11 -25.46 -24.35
CA GLY A 18 15.71 -25.08 -24.53
C GLY A 18 14.86 -25.26 -23.26
N ALA A 19 15.09 -26.35 -22.51
CA ALA A 19 14.43 -26.58 -21.22
C ALA A 19 14.91 -25.60 -20.14
N GLY A 20 16.20 -25.26 -20.11
CA GLY A 20 16.76 -24.27 -19.19
C GLY A 20 16.18 -22.86 -19.40
N LEU A 21 16.01 -22.44 -20.66
CA LEU A 21 15.42 -21.14 -21.01
C LEU A 21 13.95 -21.02 -20.57
N LEU A 22 13.16 -22.09 -20.72
CA LEU A 22 11.77 -22.12 -20.26
C LEU A 22 11.66 -22.05 -18.73
N ILE A 23 12.54 -22.72 -17.99
CA ILE A 23 12.55 -22.67 -16.51
C ILE A 23 12.93 -21.26 -16.03
N VAL A 24 13.92 -20.61 -16.64
CA VAL A 24 14.31 -19.23 -16.29
C VAL A 24 13.20 -18.22 -16.60
N CYS A 25 12.48 -18.38 -17.71
CA CYS A 25 11.29 -17.58 -18.03
C CYS A 25 10.15 -17.78 -17.01
N LEU A 26 9.90 -19.02 -16.58
CA LEU A 26 8.89 -19.30 -15.56
C LEU A 26 9.27 -18.73 -14.19
N ILE A 27 10.53 -18.83 -13.78
CA ILE A 27 11.01 -18.28 -12.50
C ILE A 27 10.88 -16.75 -12.49
N THR A 28 11.25 -16.08 -13.57
CA THR A 28 11.14 -14.61 -13.68
C THR A 28 9.68 -14.13 -13.70
N CYS A 29 8.78 -14.84 -14.39
CA CYS A 29 7.35 -14.55 -14.34
C CYS A 29 6.77 -14.73 -12.92
N ILE A 30 7.14 -15.81 -12.23
CA ILE A 30 6.70 -16.04 -10.84
C ILE A 30 7.24 -14.97 -9.90
N GLN A 31 8.50 -14.54 -10.06
CA GLN A 31 9.09 -13.49 -9.23
C GLN A 31 8.42 -12.13 -9.43
N TRP A 32 8.03 -11.78 -10.66
CA TRP A 32 7.26 -10.57 -10.93
C TRP A 32 5.88 -10.59 -10.28
N VAL A 33 5.11 -11.66 -10.51
CA VAL A 33 3.76 -11.81 -9.93
C VAL A 33 3.82 -11.88 -8.40
N SER A 34 4.86 -12.51 -7.83
CA SER A 34 5.05 -12.56 -6.39
C SER A 34 5.41 -11.21 -5.77
N GLY A 35 6.02 -10.30 -6.54
CA GLY A 35 6.32 -8.93 -6.13
C GLY A 35 5.05 -8.09 -6.03
N GLU A 36 4.21 -8.09 -7.07
CA GLU A 36 2.94 -7.35 -7.12
C GLU A 36 1.97 -7.81 -6.02
N ILE A 37 1.81 -9.13 -5.82
CA ILE A 37 0.92 -9.67 -4.78
C ILE A 37 1.40 -9.31 -3.36
N ARG A 38 2.71 -9.13 -3.17
CA ARG A 38 3.26 -8.76 -1.86
C ARG A 38 3.00 -7.30 -1.54
N GLU A 39 3.12 -6.43 -2.53
CA GLU A 39 2.85 -4.99 -2.38
C GLU A 39 1.37 -4.74 -2.08
N GLU A 40 0.44 -5.43 -2.77
CA GLU A 40 -1.00 -5.33 -2.50
C GLU A 40 -1.38 -5.78 -1.08
N ARG A 41 -0.76 -6.85 -0.56
CA ARG A 41 -1.03 -7.33 0.80
C ARG A 41 -0.56 -6.36 1.87
N GLU A 42 0.57 -5.70 1.64
CA GLU A 42 1.10 -4.68 2.56
C GLU A 42 0.18 -3.46 2.57
N ILE A 43 -0.35 -3.03 1.42
CA ILE A 43 -1.32 -1.92 1.34
C ILE A 43 -2.61 -2.22 2.12
N VAL A 44 -3.22 -3.40 1.93
CA VAL A 44 -4.47 -3.76 2.63
C VAL A 44 -4.26 -3.88 4.14
N ALA A 45 -3.09 -4.31 4.59
CA ALA A 45 -2.77 -4.36 6.01
C ALA A 45 -2.62 -2.94 6.61
N LEU A 46 -1.96 -2.03 5.89
CA LEU A 46 -1.78 -0.64 6.30
C LEU A 46 -3.11 0.12 6.34
N GLU A 47 -3.98 -0.10 5.36
CA GLU A 47 -5.31 0.51 5.31
C GLU A 47 -6.18 0.02 6.50
N ASN A 48 -6.15 -1.27 6.82
CA ASN A 48 -6.87 -1.80 7.98
C ASN A 48 -6.38 -1.23 9.31
N ASP A 49 -5.06 -1.10 9.50
CA ASP A 49 -4.51 -0.50 10.73
C ASP A 49 -4.86 0.99 10.83
N ALA A 50 -4.79 1.71 9.72
CA ALA A 50 -5.16 3.13 9.63
C ALA A 50 -6.65 3.33 9.95
N ASN A 51 -7.53 2.50 9.40
CA ASN A 51 -8.96 2.53 9.69
C ASN A 51 -9.25 2.23 11.17
N LYS A 52 -8.57 1.25 11.76
CA LYS A 52 -8.69 0.94 13.20
C LYS A 52 -8.23 2.10 14.09
N LYS A 53 -7.22 2.86 13.67
CA LYS A 53 -6.79 4.09 14.36
C LYS A 53 -7.82 5.22 14.19
N LEU A 54 -8.40 5.39 13.01
CA LEU A 54 -9.47 6.36 12.73
C LEU A 54 -10.75 6.11 13.52
N GLU A 55 -11.10 4.84 13.78
CA GLU A 55 -12.26 4.49 14.62
C GLU A 55 -12.15 5.02 16.04
N LYS A 56 -10.92 5.13 16.57
CA LYS A 56 -10.66 5.67 17.91
C LYS A 56 -10.80 7.18 17.98
N VAL A 57 -10.70 7.87 16.85
CA VAL A 57 -10.88 9.32 16.77
C VAL A 57 -12.37 9.63 16.64
N GLY A 58 -12.96 10.13 17.72
CA GLY A 58 -14.35 10.55 17.77
C GLY A 58 -14.55 11.97 17.24
N TYR A 59 -15.76 12.23 16.70
CA TYR A 59 -16.20 13.59 16.42
C TYR A 59 -16.25 14.42 17.71
N GLY A 60 -15.85 15.70 17.62
CA GLY A 60 -15.79 16.60 18.78
C GLY A 60 -14.57 16.42 19.69
N MET A 61 -13.67 15.46 19.41
CA MET A 61 -12.40 15.37 20.14
C MET A 61 -11.57 16.64 19.95
N SER A 62 -10.82 17.03 20.97
CA SER A 62 -9.84 18.11 20.88
C SER A 62 -8.60 17.68 20.12
N GLU A 63 -7.80 18.64 19.67
CA GLU A 63 -6.49 18.36 19.07
C GLU A 63 -5.61 17.48 19.96
N ASP A 64 -5.54 17.76 21.27
CA ASP A 64 -4.73 17.00 22.22
C ASP A 64 -5.19 15.54 22.33
N GLU A 65 -6.51 15.31 22.34
CA GLU A 65 -7.09 13.97 22.34
C GLU A 65 -6.71 13.21 21.07
N VAL A 66 -6.81 13.86 19.90
CA VAL A 66 -6.42 13.25 18.62
C VAL A 66 -4.93 12.91 18.60
N VAL A 67 -4.07 13.82 19.06
CA VAL A 67 -2.61 13.61 19.15
C VAL A 67 -2.28 12.48 20.13
N SER A 68 -3.03 12.33 21.22
CA SER A 68 -2.84 11.21 22.14
C SER A 68 -3.18 9.84 21.53
N VAL A 69 -4.14 9.81 20.60
CA VAL A 69 -4.61 8.58 19.94
C VAL A 69 -3.75 8.21 18.73
N LEU A 70 -3.45 9.18 17.87
CA LEU A 70 -2.74 8.98 16.60
C LEU A 70 -1.22 9.18 16.72
N GLY A 71 -0.76 9.83 17.78
CA GLY A 71 0.64 10.15 18.01
C GLY A 71 1.07 11.44 17.31
N LYS A 72 2.28 11.43 16.76
CA LYS A 72 2.92 12.63 16.22
C LYS A 72 2.30 13.08 14.90
N VAL A 73 1.89 14.34 14.84
CA VAL A 73 1.45 14.99 13.60
C VAL A 73 2.62 15.09 12.62
N HIS A 74 2.39 14.68 11.37
CA HIS A 74 3.38 14.82 10.30
C HIS A 74 3.44 16.26 9.79
N SER A 75 2.27 16.84 9.51
CA SER A 75 2.13 18.25 9.12
C SER A 75 0.77 18.80 9.51
N SER A 76 0.68 20.11 9.67
CA SER A 76 -0.60 20.79 9.92
C SER A 76 -0.74 22.04 9.06
N THR A 77 -1.99 22.38 8.74
CA THR A 77 -2.34 23.62 8.02
C THR A 77 -3.56 24.21 8.68
N GLN A 78 -3.55 25.52 8.90
CA GLN A 78 -4.63 26.23 9.59
C GLN A 78 -5.08 27.41 8.74
N TYR A 79 -6.38 27.62 8.68
CA TYR A 79 -7.02 28.73 7.96
C TYR A 79 -8.31 29.14 8.66
N GLU A 80 -8.72 30.38 8.46
CA GLU A 80 -9.95 30.93 9.02
C GLU A 80 -10.93 31.21 7.88
N ILE A 81 -12.15 30.68 7.98
CA ILE A 81 -13.23 30.86 6.99
C ILE A 81 -14.51 31.15 7.77
N ASP A 82 -15.18 32.24 7.43
CA ASP A 82 -16.47 32.64 8.05
C ASP A 82 -16.43 32.63 9.58
N GLU A 83 -15.41 33.26 10.18
CA GLU A 83 -15.17 33.36 11.63
C GLU A 83 -14.92 32.01 12.34
N LYS A 84 -14.77 30.91 11.58
CA LYS A 84 -14.41 29.59 12.10
C LYS A 84 -12.96 29.26 11.81
N LEU A 85 -12.30 28.68 12.80
CA LEU A 85 -10.92 28.23 12.69
C LEU A 85 -10.87 26.79 12.21
N TYR A 86 -10.42 26.58 10.98
CA TYR A 86 -10.18 25.27 10.41
C TYR A 86 -8.72 24.88 10.57
N LYS A 87 -8.47 23.66 11.04
CA LYS A 87 -7.12 23.09 11.15
C LYS A 87 -7.10 21.67 10.62
N ILE A 88 -6.29 21.43 9.60
CA ILE A 88 -6.06 20.10 9.02
C ILE A 88 -4.79 19.54 9.65
N LEU A 89 -4.91 18.41 10.32
CA LEU A 89 -3.81 17.61 10.82
C LEU A 89 -3.57 16.44 9.86
N THR A 90 -2.35 16.28 9.38
CA THR A 90 -1.95 15.17 8.52
C THR A 90 -1.02 14.25 9.30
N TYR A 91 -1.30 12.96 9.28
CA TYR A 91 -0.48 11.91 9.88
C TYR A 91 -0.03 10.94 8.80
N ALA A 92 1.27 10.64 8.78
CA ALA A 92 1.82 9.59 7.94
C ALA A 92 1.56 8.23 8.61
N ILE A 93 1.02 7.27 7.86
CA ILE A 93 0.82 5.90 8.37
C ILE A 93 2.16 5.17 8.46
N GLU A 94 3.03 5.38 7.45
CA GLU A 94 4.43 4.98 7.43
C GLU A 94 5.28 6.02 6.69
N GLU A 95 6.58 6.10 6.99
CA GLU A 95 7.50 7.08 6.38
C GLU A 95 7.59 7.02 4.85
N LYS A 96 7.25 5.87 4.25
CA LYS A 96 7.29 5.65 2.79
C LYS A 96 5.93 5.36 2.16
N SER A 97 4.86 5.41 2.96
CA SER A 97 3.52 5.18 2.45
C SER A 97 2.99 6.45 1.77
N THR A 98 2.29 6.26 0.65
CA THR A 98 1.51 7.32 0.01
C THR A 98 0.18 7.59 0.72
N TYR A 99 -0.18 6.78 1.70
CA TYR A 99 -1.41 6.94 2.47
C TYR A 99 -1.18 7.84 3.70
N HIS A 100 -2.09 8.79 3.87
CA HIS A 100 -2.12 9.72 4.99
C HIS A 100 -3.49 9.75 5.66
N LEU A 101 -3.50 9.89 6.98
CA LEU A 101 -4.70 10.22 7.73
C LEU A 101 -4.82 11.74 7.84
N ARG A 102 -5.95 12.28 7.43
CA ARG A 102 -6.29 13.70 7.62
C ARG A 102 -7.42 13.83 8.63
N ILE A 103 -7.20 14.67 9.64
CA ILE A 103 -8.21 15.05 10.62
C ILE A 103 -8.47 16.55 10.45
N ILE A 104 -9.72 16.93 10.22
CA ILE A 104 -10.12 18.33 10.11
C ILE A 104 -10.76 18.72 11.44
N LEU A 105 -10.19 19.75 12.05
CA LEU A 105 -10.70 20.40 13.24
C LEU A 105 -11.42 21.69 12.83
N VAL A 106 -12.59 21.94 13.40
CA VAL A 106 -13.30 23.22 13.35
C VAL A 106 -13.38 23.75 14.77
N ASP A 107 -12.87 24.96 15.00
CA ASP A 107 -12.78 25.59 16.32
C ASP A 107 -12.13 24.68 17.37
N GLY A 108 -11.10 23.95 16.95
CA GLY A 108 -10.31 23.04 17.79
C GLY A 108 -10.97 21.68 18.07
N ARG A 109 -12.06 21.34 17.38
CA ARG A 109 -12.84 20.11 17.56
C ARG A 109 -12.92 19.29 16.29
N VAL A 110 -12.78 17.97 16.37
CA VAL A 110 -12.86 17.08 15.19
C VAL A 110 -14.22 17.20 14.52
N ASP A 111 -14.20 17.67 13.29
CA ASP A 111 -15.36 17.80 12.41
C ASP A 111 -15.38 16.70 11.35
N SER A 112 -14.22 16.38 10.76
CA SER A 112 -14.10 15.30 9.78
C SER A 112 -12.77 14.55 9.87
N LYS A 113 -12.76 13.36 9.26
CA LYS A 113 -11.60 12.46 9.24
C LYS A 113 -11.60 11.65 7.94
N GLU A 114 -10.45 11.56 7.30
CA GLU A 114 -10.31 10.99 5.96
C GLU A 114 -8.99 10.21 5.85
N LEU A 115 -9.03 9.11 5.10
CA LEU A 115 -7.84 8.43 4.60
C LEU A 115 -7.61 8.90 3.17
N VAL A 116 -6.43 9.47 2.90
CA VAL A 116 -6.08 10.06 1.61
C VAL A 116 -4.89 9.33 1.02
N HIS A 117 -4.96 8.96 -0.25
CA HIS A 117 -3.86 8.42 -1.05
C HIS A 117 -3.25 9.55 -1.90
N SER A 118 -1.95 9.78 -1.75
CA SER A 118 -1.17 10.80 -2.49
C SER A 118 -0.53 10.25 -3.76
#